data_AF-A0A7W8EAK3-F1
#
_entry.id   AF-A0A7W8EAK3-F1
#
_cell.length_a   1.000
_cell.length_b   1.000
_cell.length_c   1.000
_cell.angle_alpha   90.00
_cell.angle_beta   90.00
_cell.angle_gamma   90.00
#
_symmetry.space_group_name_H-M   'P 1'
#
loop_
_entity.id
_entity.type
_entity.pdbx_description
1 polymer ?
#
loop_
_entity_poly.entity_id
_entity_poly.type
_entity_poly.pdbx_seq_one_letter_code
_entity_poly.pdbx_strand_id
1 'polypeptide(L)'
;MSWVFLDTAGVEALHHQQIVRFGGSHGVRDAGLLASAVFRAEQKAHYDSNATVVTIAASLGWGLIKNHALLMAISASVWPALSYF
;
A
#
# COMPACT_ATOMS: atom_id res chain seq x y z
N MET A 1 -17.91 -13.95 9.53
CA MET A 1 -16.50 -13.84 9.11
C MET A 1 -15.88 -12.70 9.89
N SER A 2 -14.80 -12.92 10.64
CA SER A 2 -14.06 -11.82 11.29
C SER A 2 -12.92 -11.39 10.37
N TRP A 3 -12.90 -10.12 9.99
CA TRP A 3 -11.79 -9.56 9.22
C TRP A 3 -10.57 -9.35 10.13
N VAL A 4 -9.38 -9.57 9.57
CA VAL A 4 -8.11 -9.21 10.21
C VAL A 4 -7.41 -8.24 9.26
N PHE A 5 -7.13 -7.04 9.75
CA PHE A 5 -6.49 -5.98 8.98
C PHE A 5 -5.02 -5.84 9.37
N LEU A 6 -4.23 -5.35 8.43
CA LEU A 6 -2.87 -4.91 8.70
C LEU A 6 -2.93 -3.51 9.32
N ASP A 7 -2.16 -3.30 10.37
CA ASP A 7 -1.90 -1.95 10.87
C ASP A 7 -0.93 -1.20 9.94
N THR A 8 -0.71 0.08 10.20
CA THR A 8 0.19 0.91 9.38
C THR A 8 1.62 0.35 9.36
N ALA A 9 2.09 -0.19 10.49
CA ALA A 9 3.41 -0.82 10.59
C ALA A 9 3.53 -2.06 9.69
N GLY A 10 2.48 -2.89 9.63
CA GLY A 10 2.41 -4.03 8.73
C GLY A 10 2.45 -3.60 7.25
N VAL A 11 1.74 -2.53 6.89
CA VAL A 11 1.78 -1.97 5.53
C VAL A 11 3.18 -1.41 5.20
N GLU A 12 3.82 -0.72 6.13
CA GLU A 12 5.20 -0.23 5.98
C GLU A 12 6.21 -1.37 5.82
N ALA A 13 6.06 -2.45 6.60
CA ALA A 13 6.92 -3.62 6.51
C ALA A 13 6.79 -4.33 5.15
N LEU A 14 5.55 -4.48 4.64
CA LEU A 14 5.32 -5.01 3.30
C LEU A 14 5.92 -4.09 2.23
N HIS A 15 5.76 -2.77 2.36
CA HIS A 15 6.37 -1.82 1.45
C HIS A 15 7.91 -1.89 1.49
N HIS A 16 8.50 -2.04 2.68
CA HIS A 16 9.94 -2.23 2.84
C HIS A 16 10.42 -3.50 2.12
N GLN A 17 9.70 -4.62 2.21
CA GLN A 17 10.02 -5.83 1.46
C GLN A 17 10.01 -5.60 -0.06
N GLN A 18 9.08 -4.79 -0.58
CA GLN A 18 9.05 -4.43 -1.99
C GLN A 18 10.29 -3.59 -2.37
N ILE A 19 10.67 -2.62 -1.54
CA ILE A 19 11.87 -1.80 -1.74
C ILE A 19 13.14 -2.65 -1.74
N VAL A 20 13.26 -3.59 -0.80
CA VAL A 20 14.41 -4.52 -0.74
C VAL A 20 14.51 -5.36 -2.02
N ARG A 21 13.37 -5.78 -2.58
CA ARG A 21 13.33 -6.65 -3.76
C ARG A 21 13.53 -5.91 -5.08
N PHE A 22 12.96 -4.73 -5.24
CA PHE A 22 12.88 -4.01 -6.52
C PHE A 22 13.69 -2.71 -6.55
N GLY A 23 14.21 -2.27 -5.41
CA GLY A 23 14.93 -1.01 -5.25
C GLY A 23 14.00 0.20 -5.12
N GLY A 24 14.58 1.32 -4.68
CA GLY A 24 13.87 2.59 -4.47
C GLY A 24 14.09 3.15 -3.07
N SER A 25 13.31 4.17 -2.72
CA SER A 25 13.42 4.85 -1.44
C SER A 25 12.45 4.29 -0.41
N HIS A 26 12.97 3.90 0.75
CA HIS A 26 12.15 3.54 1.90
C HIS A 26 11.74 4.78 2.70
N GLY A 27 10.54 4.74 3.29
CA GLY A 27 10.08 5.74 4.25
C GLY A 27 8.60 6.09 4.09
N VAL A 28 8.04 6.59 5.19
CA VAL A 28 6.70 7.17 5.23
C VAL A 28 6.81 8.64 4.87
N ARG A 29 6.04 9.07 3.86
CA ARG A 29 5.96 10.48 3.47
C ARG A 29 5.02 11.23 4.40
N ASP A 30 3.89 10.62 4.71
CA ASP A 30 2.87 11.18 5.60
C ASP A 30 2.11 10.04 6.31
N ALA A 31 2.29 9.97 7.64
CA ALA A 31 1.71 8.92 8.46
C ALA A 31 0.18 9.03 8.59
N GLY A 32 -0.37 10.25 8.57
CA GLY A 32 -1.82 10.47 8.63
C GLY A 32 -2.50 9.99 7.36
N LEU A 33 -1.87 10.23 6.21
CA LEU A 33 -2.31 9.75 4.90
C LEU A 33 -2.18 8.22 4.76
N LEU A 34 -1.19 7.61 5.41
CA LEU A 34 -1.05 6.15 5.48
C LEU A 34 -2.17 5.54 6.33
N ALA A 35 -2.36 6.07 7.53
CA ALA A 35 -3.42 5.63 8.43
C ALA A 35 -4.81 5.78 7.78
N SER A 36 -5.05 6.89 7.08
CA SER A 36 -6.29 7.12 6.33
C SER A 36 -6.55 6.04 5.27
N ALA A 37 -5.52 5.56 4.58
CA ALA A 37 -5.65 4.49 3.59
C ALA A 37 -6.01 3.14 4.23
N VAL A 38 -5.40 2.82 5.38
CA VAL A 38 -5.70 1.61 6.16
C VAL A 38 -7.13 1.65 6.70
N PHE A 39 -7.51 2.73 7.38
CA PHE A 39 -8.85 2.89 7.94
C PHE A 39 -9.95 2.87 6.87
N ARG A 40 -9.68 3.35 5.65
CA ARG A 40 -10.65 3.25 4.55
C ARG A 40 -11.02 1.79 4.25
N ALA A 41 -10.07 0.87 4.31
CA ALA A 41 -10.31 -0.55 4.05
C ALA A 41 -11.12 -1.21 5.19
N GLU A 42 -10.80 -0.86 6.44
CA GLU A 42 -11.59 -1.29 7.60
C GLU A 42 -13.03 -0.76 7.51
N GLN A 43 -13.19 0.53 7.23
CA GLN A 43 -14.48 1.16 7.06
C GLN A 43 -15.29 0.48 5.94
N LYS A 44 -14.66 0.16 4.81
CA LYS A 44 -15.31 -0.57 3.71
C LYS A 44 -15.85 -1.91 4.21
N ALA A 45 -15.07 -2.67 4.95
CA ALA A 45 -15.48 -3.97 5.46
C ALA A 45 -16.58 -3.92 6.54
N HIS A 46 -16.60 -2.85 7.35
CA HIS A 46 -17.57 -2.68 8.43
C HIS A 46 -18.92 -2.14 7.94
N TYR A 47 -18.93 -1.24 6.97
CA TYR A 47 -20.14 -0.53 6.55
C TYR A 47 -20.77 -1.08 5.27
N ASP A 48 -20.03 -1.82 4.44
CA ASP A 48 -20.55 -2.44 3.21
C ASP A 48 -20.78 -3.93 3.46
N SER A 49 -22.04 -4.33 3.63
CA SER A 49 -22.42 -5.74 3.87
C SER A 49 -22.10 -6.67 2.69
N ASN A 50 -21.87 -6.10 1.50
CA ASN A 50 -21.51 -6.83 0.29
C ASN A 50 -20.00 -6.74 0.00
N ALA A 51 -19.21 -6.21 0.94
CA ALA A 51 -17.76 -6.14 0.80
C ALA A 51 -17.16 -7.54 0.62
N THR A 52 -16.35 -7.68 -0.43
CA THR A 52 -15.55 -8.87 -0.67
C THR A 52 -14.10 -8.55 -0.34
N VAL A 53 -13.27 -9.59 -0.18
CA VAL A 53 -11.83 -9.39 0.03
C VAL A 53 -11.20 -8.53 -1.08
N VAL A 54 -11.70 -8.66 -2.30
CA VAL A 54 -11.22 -7.91 -3.47
C VAL A 54 -11.59 -6.44 -3.35
N THR A 55 -12.82 -6.11 -2.95
CA THR A 55 -13.23 -4.70 -2.84
C THR A 55 -12.57 -4.00 -1.65
N ILE A 56 -12.31 -4.72 -0.56
CA ILE A 56 -11.55 -4.23 0.58
C ILE A 56 -10.09 -3.97 0.18
N ALA A 57 -9.42 -4.94 -0.46
CA ALA A 57 -8.05 -4.80 -0.93
C ALA A 57 -7.89 -3.66 -1.96
N ALA A 58 -8.85 -3.53 -2.88
CA ALA A 58 -8.87 -2.43 -3.84
C ALA A 58 -8.99 -1.06 -3.15
N SER A 59 -9.78 -0.96 -2.08
CA SER A 59 -9.92 0.29 -1.33
C SER A 59 -8.63 0.70 -0.61
N LEU A 60 -7.88 -0.26 -0.06
CA LEU A 60 -6.56 -0.05 0.54
C LEU A 60 -5.56 0.43 -0.53
N GLY A 61 -5.44 -0.33 -1.63
CA GLY A 61 -4.51 -0.01 -2.73
C GLY A 61 -4.80 1.36 -3.34
N TRP A 62 -6.08 1.67 -3.58
CA TRP A 62 -6.49 2.98 -4.07
C TRP A 62 -6.13 4.10 -3.07
N GLY A 63 -6.34 3.88 -1.77
CA GLY A 63 -5.95 4.82 -0.72
C GLY A 63 -4.45 5.10 -0.71
N LEU A 64 -3.61 4.06 -0.79
CA LEU A 64 -2.15 4.21 -0.80
C LEU A 64 -1.66 5.00 -2.02
N ILE A 65 -2.18 4.67 -3.21
CA ILE A 65 -1.83 5.34 -4.47
C ILE A 65 -2.30 6.80 -4.43
N LYS A 66 -3.57 7.03 -4.08
CA LYS A 66 -4.17 8.38 -4.14
C LYS A 66 -3.54 9.33 -3.12
N ASN A 67 -3.24 8.82 -1.93
CA ASN A 67 -2.67 9.62 -0.85
C ASN A 67 -1.16 9.82 -1.01
N HIS A 68 -0.49 8.98 -1.81
CA HIS A 68 0.97 8.96 -1.94
C HIS A 68 1.66 8.95 -0.55
N ALA A 69 1.15 8.13 0.36
CA ALA A 69 1.54 8.16 1.77
C ALA A 69 2.96 7.61 2.02
N LEU A 70 3.48 6.81 1.09
CA LEU A 70 4.80 6.17 1.14
C LEU A 70 5.68 6.71 0.02
N LEU A 71 6.99 6.76 0.27
CA LEU A 71 7.97 7.02 -0.79
C LEU A 71 7.94 5.85 -1.79
N MET A 72 8.02 6.14 -3.09
CA MET A 72 7.81 5.12 -4.11
C MET A 72 9.06 4.24 -4.31
N ALA A 73 8.81 2.96 -4.59
CA ALA A 73 9.77 2.01 -5.13
C ALA A 73 10.06 2.31 -6.61
N ILE A 74 10.85 3.34 -6.89
CA ILE A 74 11.46 3.49 -8.22
C ILE A 74 12.89 3.98 -8.02
N SER A 75 13.85 3.09 -8.20
CA SER A 75 15.20 3.53 -8.54
C SER A 75 15.28 3.74 -10.04
N ALA A 76 15.54 4.97 -10.48
CA ALA A 76 15.85 5.30 -11.87
C ALA A 76 17.06 4.50 -12.41
N SER A 77 17.83 3.82 -11.56
CA SER A 77 18.96 2.98 -11.94
C SER A 77 18.59 1.61 -12.53
N VAL A 78 17.33 1.16 -12.45
CA VAL A 78 16.90 -0.18 -12.93
C VAL A 78 16.25 -0.12 -14.33
N TRP A 79 15.78 1.05 -14.77
CA TRP A 79 15.18 1.24 -16.09
C TRP A 79 16.06 0.76 -17.26
N PRO A 80 17.40 0.91 -17.24
CA PRO A 80 18.24 0.44 -18.36
C PRO A 80 18.16 -1.08 -18.59
N ALA A 81 17.82 -1.89 -17.58
CA ALA A 81 17.82 -3.35 -17.72
C ALA A 81 16.61 -3.88 -18.51
N LEU A 82 15.52 -3.11 -18.64
CA LEU A 82 14.33 -3.49 -19.40
C LEU A 82 14.33 -2.94 -20.84
N SER A 83 15.17 -1.97 -21.15
CA SER A 83 15.36 -1.46 -22.52
C SER A 83 16.33 -2.31 -23.36
N TYR A 84 16.81 -3.43 -22.82
CA TYR A 84 17.60 -4.43 -23.55
C TYR A 84 16.79 -5.69 -23.95
N PHE A 85 15.46 -5.66 -23.79
CA PHE A 85 14.56 -6.68 -24.34
C PHE A 85 13.39 -6.02 -25.07
#